data_AF-A0A3Q9F312-F1
#
_entry.id   AF-A0A3Q9F312-F1
#
_cell.length_a   1.000
_cell.length_b   1.000
_cell.length_c   1.000
_cell.angle_alpha   90.00
_cell.angle_beta   90.00
_cell.angle_gamma   90.00
#
_symmetry.space_group_name_H-M   'P 1'
#
loop_
_entity.id
_entity.type
_entity.pdbx_description
1 polymer ?
#
loop_
_entity_poly.entity_id
_entity_poly.type
_entity_poly.pdbx_seq_one_letter_code
_entity_poly.pdbx_strand_id
1 'polypeptide(L)'
;MLFLRIEGARTRLRAAGAVIHRNFSRTDQDAVDALMGLRPDVPLYGLAEILSILALLHGLGHAAQAAEFRNQWLERLRRGEVRLSKDGFESSIQSIGNLDEELIARTRVILKSRSEVPRLSEVLTSIRRSGGWSERDIAVLRAATVDDYVAMLTTFANDDLHDLLLQCLQWVPNPPEGTRESMERFVQACRIIASRSSANCYAPRNLFGRYQVRQLLAEAPAGTVAGSCVPTRAAVVADEASAAAEVRSRDFE
;
A
#
# COMPACT_ATOMS: atom_id res chain seq x y z
N MET A 1 -0.15 14.74 1.12
CA MET A 1 -1.48 15.25 0.69
C MET A 1 -2.65 14.54 1.40
N LEU A 2 -2.62 13.22 1.60
CA LEU A 2 -3.68 12.45 2.31
C LEU A 2 -3.94 12.95 3.75
N PHE A 3 -2.87 13.23 4.51
CA PHE A 3 -2.97 13.72 5.90
C PHE A 3 -3.80 15.02 6.01
N LEU A 4 -3.58 15.98 5.12
CA LEU A 4 -4.34 17.23 5.07
C LEU A 4 -5.83 17.00 4.75
N ARG A 5 -6.13 16.00 3.91
CA ARG A 5 -7.52 15.64 3.59
C ARG A 5 -8.23 15.01 4.79
N ILE A 6 -7.56 14.11 5.51
CA ILE A 6 -8.08 13.48 6.73
C ILE A 6 -8.35 14.51 7.81
N GLU A 7 -7.40 15.42 8.06
CA GLU A 7 -7.58 16.46 9.09
C GLU A 7 -8.69 17.45 8.70
N GLY A 8 -8.83 17.76 7.40
CA GLY A 8 -9.95 18.53 6.88
C GLY A 8 -11.30 17.85 7.11
N ALA A 9 -11.39 16.54 6.86
CA ALA A 9 -12.61 15.75 7.10
C ALA A 9 -12.98 15.71 8.59
N ARG A 10 -12.00 15.50 9.47
CA ARG A 10 -12.20 15.56 10.93
C ARG A 10 -12.67 16.93 11.41
N THR A 11 -12.11 17.99 10.84
CA THR A 11 -12.53 19.38 11.15
C THR A 11 -13.98 19.62 10.75
N ARG A 12 -14.40 19.15 9.57
CA ARG A 12 -15.81 19.21 9.14
C ARG A 12 -16.74 18.40 10.03
N LEU A 13 -16.34 17.20 10.44
CA LEU A 13 -17.09 16.38 11.40
C LEU A 13 -17.28 17.10 12.75
N ARG A 14 -16.22 17.72 13.29
CA ARG A 14 -16.32 18.53 14.52
C ARG A 14 -17.27 19.73 14.34
N ALA A 15 -17.22 20.39 13.18
CA ALA A 15 -18.11 21.50 12.87
C ALA A 15 -19.58 21.06 12.79
N ALA A 16 -19.88 19.94 12.15
CA ALA A 16 -21.22 19.36 12.12
C ALA A 16 -21.70 18.98 13.54
N GLY A 17 -20.83 18.37 14.35
CA GLY A 17 -21.12 18.09 15.76
C GLY A 17 -21.46 19.35 16.56
N ALA A 18 -20.76 20.46 16.33
CA ALA A 18 -21.03 21.74 16.99
C ALA A 18 -22.39 22.36 16.59
N VAL A 19 -22.81 22.20 15.33
CA VAL A 19 -24.16 22.59 14.87
C VAL A 19 -25.22 21.81 15.63
N ILE A 20 -25.05 20.50 15.77
CA ILE A 20 -25.99 19.62 16.48
C ILE A 20 -26.07 19.97 17.97
N HIS A 21 -24.92 20.19 18.63
CA HIS A 21 -24.90 20.58 20.05
C HIS A 21 -25.52 21.97 20.31
N ARG A 22 -25.43 22.91 19.36
CA ARG A 22 -26.00 24.27 19.50
C ARG A 22 -27.49 24.34 19.17
N ASN A 23 -27.99 23.45 18.31
CA ASN A 23 -29.33 23.53 17.73
C ASN A 23 -30.41 22.73 18.47
N PHE A 24 -30.19 22.34 19.73
CA PHE A 24 -31.19 21.68 20.59
C PHE A 24 -32.52 22.45 20.76
N SER A 25 -32.67 23.64 20.16
CA SER A 25 -33.84 24.49 20.34
C SER A 25 -34.46 25.09 19.07
N ARG A 26 -34.05 24.77 17.81
CA ARG A 26 -34.88 25.27 16.69
C ARG A 26 -34.92 24.64 15.28
N THR A 27 -34.05 23.75 14.83
CA THR A 27 -34.26 23.09 13.51
C THR A 27 -33.45 21.81 13.35
N ASP A 28 -34.11 20.65 13.47
CA ASP A 28 -33.52 19.33 13.19
C ASP A 28 -32.97 19.23 11.75
N GLN A 29 -33.52 20.03 10.82
CA GLN A 29 -33.10 20.07 9.43
C GLN A 29 -31.65 20.58 9.24
N ASP A 30 -31.22 21.61 9.97
CA ASP A 30 -29.85 22.15 9.84
C ASP A 30 -28.80 21.15 10.34
N ALA A 31 -29.16 20.37 11.37
CA ALA A 31 -28.35 19.29 11.87
C ALA A 31 -28.20 18.15 10.85
N VAL A 32 -29.30 17.80 10.17
CA VAL A 32 -29.29 16.80 9.10
C VAL A 32 -28.49 17.29 7.91
N ASP A 33 -28.68 18.53 7.47
CA ASP A 33 -27.96 19.09 6.32
C ASP A 33 -26.45 19.14 6.57
N ALA A 34 -26.04 19.49 7.80
CA ALA A 34 -24.64 19.45 8.22
C ALA A 34 -24.06 18.02 8.17
N LEU A 35 -24.82 17.01 8.61
CA LEU A 35 -24.41 15.60 8.53
C LEU A 35 -24.36 15.10 7.09
N MET A 36 -25.34 15.45 6.25
CA MET A 36 -25.37 15.08 4.83
C MET A 36 -24.20 15.71 4.06
N GLY A 37 -23.74 16.90 4.47
CA GLY A 37 -22.53 17.52 3.95
C GLY A 37 -21.24 16.71 4.17
N LEU A 38 -21.24 15.75 5.09
CA LEU A 38 -20.09 14.87 5.36
C LEU A 38 -19.99 13.68 4.39
N ARG A 39 -21.04 13.41 3.60
CA ARG A 39 -21.10 12.24 2.71
C ARG A 39 -19.92 12.12 1.72
N PRO A 40 -19.38 13.21 1.14
CA PRO A 40 -18.21 13.14 0.26
C PRO A 40 -16.95 12.60 0.95
N ASP A 41 -16.86 12.76 2.27
CA ASP A 41 -15.69 12.41 3.07
C ASP A 41 -15.76 11.02 3.70
N VAL A 42 -16.84 10.26 3.46
CA VAL A 42 -17.01 8.87 3.95
C VAL A 42 -15.76 7.99 3.73
N PRO A 43 -15.03 8.07 2.61
CA PRO A 43 -13.81 7.28 2.42
C PRO A 43 -12.67 7.59 3.40
N LEU A 44 -12.73 8.75 4.07
CA LEU A 44 -11.70 9.22 5.00
C LEU A 44 -12.03 8.91 6.45
N TYR A 45 -13.24 8.41 6.74
CA TYR A 45 -13.70 8.14 8.10
C TYR A 45 -13.38 6.72 8.57
N GLY A 46 -12.88 6.62 9.79
CA GLY A 46 -12.72 5.35 10.50
C GLY A 46 -14.03 4.87 11.11
N LEU A 47 -13.97 3.72 11.79
CA LEU A 47 -15.13 3.10 12.41
C LEU A 47 -15.79 4.00 13.48
N ALA A 48 -14.99 4.70 14.28
CA ALA A 48 -15.51 5.57 15.33
C ALA A 48 -16.25 6.78 14.76
N GLU A 49 -15.69 7.41 13.71
CA GLU A 49 -16.32 8.53 13.04
C GLU A 49 -17.62 8.12 12.36
N ILE A 50 -17.66 6.97 11.67
CA ILE A 50 -18.89 6.51 11.01
C ILE A 50 -19.97 6.14 12.04
N LEU A 51 -19.63 5.44 13.13
CA LEU A 51 -20.57 5.12 14.20
C LEU A 51 -21.15 6.39 14.86
N SER A 52 -20.33 7.43 15.02
CA SER A 52 -20.80 8.71 15.55
C SER A 52 -21.82 9.37 14.62
N ILE A 53 -21.56 9.39 13.31
CA ILE A 53 -22.51 9.93 12.30
C ILE A 53 -23.82 9.14 12.33
N LEU A 54 -23.75 7.81 12.37
CA LEU A 54 -24.95 6.95 12.41
C LEU A 54 -25.77 7.17 13.68
N ALA A 55 -25.12 7.26 14.84
CA ALA A 55 -25.79 7.54 16.11
C ALA A 55 -26.51 8.90 16.09
N LEU A 56 -25.88 9.93 15.51
CA LEU A 56 -26.47 11.26 15.37
C LEU A 56 -27.68 11.24 14.41
N LEU A 57 -27.58 10.59 13.25
CA LEU A 57 -28.70 10.47 12.31
C LEU A 57 -29.87 9.67 12.90
N HIS A 58 -29.59 8.58 13.62
CA HIS A 58 -30.63 7.81 14.33
C HIS A 58 -31.28 8.65 15.44
N GLY A 59 -30.50 9.42 16.20
CA GLY A 59 -31.01 10.32 17.23
C GLY A 59 -31.96 11.40 16.67
N LEU A 60 -31.77 11.79 15.41
CA LEU A 60 -32.64 12.74 14.70
C LEU A 60 -33.80 12.06 13.95
N GLY A 61 -33.92 10.72 13.96
CA GLY A 61 -34.96 9.97 13.25
C GLY A 61 -34.72 9.74 11.75
N HIS A 62 -33.51 10.00 11.26
CA HIS A 62 -33.13 9.91 9.84
C HIS A 62 -32.49 8.55 9.48
N ALA A 63 -33.23 7.47 9.71
CA ALA A 63 -32.76 6.09 9.52
C ALA A 63 -32.37 5.78 8.05
N ALA A 64 -33.06 6.37 7.07
CA ALA A 64 -32.75 6.17 5.65
C ALA A 64 -31.37 6.77 5.29
N GLN A 65 -31.09 7.98 5.76
CA GLN A 65 -29.81 8.65 5.58
C GLN A 65 -28.69 7.91 6.31
N ALA A 66 -28.96 7.39 7.52
CA ALA A 66 -28.01 6.54 8.23
C ALA A 66 -27.66 5.28 7.42
N ALA A 67 -28.65 4.63 6.80
CA ALA A 67 -28.42 3.49 5.92
C ALA A 67 -27.56 3.84 4.70
N GLU A 68 -27.69 5.04 4.12
CA GLU A 68 -26.80 5.51 3.03
C GLU A 68 -25.34 5.57 3.47
N PHE A 69 -25.06 6.21 4.61
CA PHE A 69 -23.71 6.31 5.17
C PHE A 69 -23.13 4.92 5.47
N ARG A 70 -23.92 4.05 6.12
CA ARG A 70 -23.53 2.67 6.41
C ARG A 70 -23.16 1.91 5.15
N ASN A 71 -24.02 1.92 4.14
CA ASN A 71 -23.80 1.18 2.90
C ASN A 71 -22.60 1.70 2.13
N GLN A 72 -22.42 3.02 2.06
CA GLN A 72 -21.28 3.63 1.38
C GLN A 72 -19.96 3.27 2.07
N TRP A 73 -19.92 3.32 3.40
CA TRP A 73 -18.73 2.94 4.16
C TRP A 73 -18.42 1.43 4.04
N LEU A 74 -19.43 0.56 4.12
CA LEU A 74 -19.27 -0.89 3.95
C LEU A 74 -18.76 -1.26 2.55
N GLU A 75 -19.21 -0.57 1.51
CA GLU A 75 -18.74 -0.81 0.14
C GLU A 75 -17.28 -0.40 -0.02
N ARG A 76 -16.86 0.71 0.59
CA ARG A 76 -15.46 1.15 0.63
C ARG A 76 -14.60 0.19 1.44
N LEU A 77 -15.12 -0.29 2.57
CA LEU A 77 -14.48 -1.33 3.35
C LEU A 77 -14.28 -2.55 2.48
N ARG A 78 -15.30 -3.04 1.75
CA ARG A 78 -15.19 -4.19 0.83
C ARG A 78 -14.10 -3.99 -0.23
N ARG A 79 -14.01 -2.81 -0.83
CA ARG A 79 -13.00 -2.45 -1.86
C ARG A 79 -11.58 -2.28 -1.33
N GLY A 80 -11.38 -2.21 -0.02
CA GLY A 80 -10.04 -2.11 0.59
C GLY A 80 -9.55 -0.68 0.75
N GLU A 81 -10.42 0.29 0.50
CA GLU A 81 -10.12 1.71 0.65
C GLU A 81 -10.09 2.13 2.12
N VAL A 82 -10.79 1.40 2.99
CA VAL A 82 -10.71 1.54 4.45
C VAL A 82 -9.81 0.44 5.00
N ARG A 83 -8.73 0.86 5.67
CA ARG A 83 -7.80 -0.04 6.37
C ARG A 83 -8.35 -0.36 7.77
N LEU A 84 -8.86 -1.57 7.93
CA LEU A 84 -9.37 -2.08 9.20
C LEU A 84 -9.05 -3.56 9.32
N SER A 85 -8.33 -3.95 10.37
CA SER A 85 -8.03 -5.35 10.68
C SER A 85 -9.14 -5.95 11.54
N LYS A 86 -9.26 -7.29 11.54
CA LYS A 86 -10.20 -8.02 12.40
C LYS A 86 -9.97 -7.70 13.88
N ASP A 87 -8.71 -7.74 14.33
CA ASP A 87 -8.37 -7.49 15.73
C ASP A 87 -8.60 -6.01 16.11
N GLY A 88 -8.26 -5.09 15.21
CA GLY A 88 -8.52 -3.66 15.41
C GLY A 88 -10.01 -3.33 15.44
N PHE A 89 -10.81 -4.03 14.63
CA PHE A 89 -12.26 -3.92 14.65
C PHE A 89 -12.86 -4.42 15.96
N GLU A 90 -12.52 -5.64 16.40
CA GLU A 90 -13.05 -6.21 17.65
C GLU A 90 -12.63 -5.38 18.89
N SER A 91 -11.40 -4.84 18.91
CA SER A 91 -10.98 -3.90 19.96
C SER A 91 -11.79 -2.59 19.93
N SER A 92 -12.10 -2.07 18.75
CA SER A 92 -12.83 -0.81 18.61
C SER A 92 -14.28 -0.94 19.08
N ILE A 93 -14.98 -2.01 18.69
CA ILE A 93 -16.38 -2.21 19.12
C ILE A 93 -16.51 -2.44 20.63
N GLN A 94 -15.50 -3.02 21.29
CA GLN A 94 -15.50 -3.19 22.74
C GLN A 94 -15.37 -1.84 23.48
N SER A 95 -14.74 -0.86 22.85
CA SER A 95 -14.53 0.48 23.42
C SER A 95 -15.68 1.46 23.15
N ILE A 96 -16.54 1.18 22.16
CA ILE A 96 -17.58 2.10 21.70
C ILE A 96 -18.94 1.64 22.25
N GLY A 97 -19.59 2.50 23.05
CA GLY A 97 -20.86 2.16 23.72
C GLY A 97 -22.12 2.27 22.86
N ASN A 98 -22.06 2.91 21.69
CA ASN A 98 -23.21 3.11 20.80
C ASN A 98 -22.95 2.44 19.45
N LEU A 99 -23.59 1.29 19.24
CA LEU A 99 -23.23 0.32 18.21
C LEU A 99 -24.37 0.15 17.20
N ASP A 100 -24.11 0.40 15.91
CA ASP A 100 -25.00 -0.01 14.83
C ASP A 100 -24.78 -1.52 14.57
N GLU A 101 -25.73 -2.35 15.02
CA GLU A 101 -25.62 -3.81 14.94
C GLU A 101 -25.47 -4.32 13.51
N GLU A 102 -26.15 -3.68 12.55
CA GLU A 102 -26.09 -4.07 11.14
C GLU A 102 -24.71 -3.77 10.54
N LEU A 103 -24.16 -2.58 10.82
CA LEU A 103 -22.81 -2.21 10.42
C LEU A 103 -21.80 -3.23 10.96
N ILE A 104 -21.93 -3.61 12.23
CA ILE A 104 -21.01 -4.56 12.89
C ILE A 104 -21.11 -5.93 12.26
N ALA A 105 -22.32 -6.47 12.12
CA ALA A 105 -22.55 -7.79 11.54
C ALA A 105 -21.97 -7.86 10.11
N ARG A 106 -22.24 -6.86 9.27
CA ARG A 106 -21.75 -6.82 7.89
C ARG A 106 -20.25 -6.58 7.82
N THR A 107 -19.69 -5.78 8.72
CA THR A 107 -18.23 -5.59 8.84
C THR A 107 -17.54 -6.91 9.20
N ARG A 108 -18.07 -7.68 10.16
CA ARG A 108 -17.53 -9.01 10.49
C ARG A 108 -17.53 -9.95 9.30
N VAL A 109 -18.61 -9.97 8.51
CA VAL A 109 -18.68 -10.79 7.29
C VAL A 109 -17.60 -10.38 6.28
N ILE A 110 -17.42 -9.09 6.04
CA ILE A 110 -16.39 -8.57 5.11
C ILE A 110 -14.97 -8.87 5.62
N LEU A 111 -14.71 -8.69 6.90
CA LEU A 111 -13.40 -8.98 7.48
C LEU A 111 -13.12 -10.49 7.55
N LYS A 112 -14.15 -11.31 7.77
CA LYS A 112 -14.04 -12.77 7.73
C LYS A 112 -13.70 -13.27 6.32
N SER A 113 -14.41 -12.78 5.29
CA SER A 113 -14.11 -13.16 3.91
C SER A 113 -12.70 -12.72 3.48
N ARG A 114 -12.18 -11.62 4.03
CA ARG A 114 -10.78 -11.21 3.86
C ARG A 114 -9.78 -12.12 4.56
N SER A 115 -10.09 -12.56 5.78
CA SER A 115 -9.23 -13.51 6.50
C SER A 115 -9.20 -14.90 5.87
N GLU A 116 -10.21 -15.24 5.07
CA GLU A 116 -10.21 -16.46 4.25
C GLU A 116 -9.36 -16.30 2.98
N VAL A 117 -8.96 -15.09 2.60
CA VAL A 117 -7.99 -14.86 1.53
C VAL A 117 -6.58 -14.97 2.13
N PRO A 118 -5.76 -15.95 1.69
CA PRO A 118 -4.41 -16.11 2.21
C PRO A 118 -3.60 -14.84 2.00
N ARG A 119 -2.80 -14.46 3.00
CA ARG A 119 -1.93 -13.27 2.92
C ARG A 119 -0.93 -13.44 1.79
N LEU A 120 -0.45 -12.33 1.24
CA LEU A 120 0.53 -12.34 0.15
C LEU A 120 1.78 -13.19 0.47
N SER A 121 2.27 -13.10 1.72
CA SER A 121 3.36 -13.92 2.25
C SER A 121 3.03 -15.42 2.31
N GLU A 122 1.80 -15.75 2.70
CA GLU A 122 1.31 -17.13 2.80
C GLU A 122 1.14 -17.75 1.40
N VAL A 123 0.67 -16.97 0.43
CA VAL A 123 0.56 -17.37 -0.97
C VAL A 123 1.94 -17.68 -1.55
N LEU A 124 2.91 -16.78 -1.40
CA LEU A 124 4.27 -17.00 -1.91
C LEU A 124 4.95 -18.23 -1.26
N THR A 125 4.74 -18.43 0.04
CA THR A 125 5.24 -19.61 0.77
C THR A 125 4.52 -20.89 0.35
N SER A 126 3.21 -20.83 0.13
CA SER A 126 2.38 -21.95 -0.33
C SER A 126 2.85 -22.46 -1.69
N ILE A 127 3.04 -21.55 -2.66
CA ILE A 127 3.52 -21.88 -4.01
C ILE A 127 4.87 -22.61 -3.96
N ARG A 128 5.74 -22.29 -2.98
CA ARG A 128 7.03 -22.99 -2.78
C ARG A 128 6.81 -24.45 -2.44
N ARG A 129 5.86 -24.73 -1.54
CA ARG A 129 5.61 -26.07 -0.99
C ARG A 129 4.84 -26.95 -1.96
N SER A 130 3.89 -26.36 -2.70
CA SER A 130 3.05 -27.09 -3.66
C SER A 130 3.73 -27.29 -5.02
N GLY A 131 4.75 -26.49 -5.35
CA GLY A 131 5.40 -26.51 -6.67
C GLY A 131 4.48 -26.03 -7.81
N GLY A 132 3.34 -25.41 -7.48
CA GLY A 132 2.30 -25.05 -8.43
C GLY A 132 1.42 -23.91 -7.93
N TRP A 133 0.76 -23.23 -8.87
CA TRP A 133 -0.03 -22.04 -8.60
C TRP A 133 -1.50 -22.41 -8.66
N SER A 134 -2.23 -22.22 -7.56
CA SER A 134 -3.69 -22.34 -7.62
C SER A 134 -4.31 -21.08 -8.23
N GLU A 135 -5.52 -21.19 -8.79
CA GLU A 135 -6.27 -20.00 -9.25
C GLU A 135 -6.48 -18.99 -8.13
N ARG A 136 -6.60 -19.48 -6.89
CA ARG A 136 -6.72 -18.65 -5.69
C ARG A 136 -5.44 -17.84 -5.44
N ASP A 137 -4.27 -18.47 -5.58
CA ASP A 137 -2.97 -17.82 -5.43
C ASP A 137 -2.78 -16.74 -6.51
N ILE A 138 -3.14 -17.06 -7.76
CA ILE A 138 -3.08 -16.12 -8.89
C ILE A 138 -3.98 -14.91 -8.63
N ALA A 139 -5.20 -15.11 -8.11
CA ALA A 139 -6.12 -14.02 -7.79
C ALA A 139 -5.56 -13.07 -6.71
N VAL A 140 -4.93 -13.62 -5.66
CA VAL A 140 -4.28 -12.81 -4.61
C VAL A 140 -3.12 -11.99 -5.18
N LEU A 141 -2.26 -12.61 -6.00
CA LEU A 141 -1.14 -11.92 -6.63
C LEU A 141 -1.63 -10.81 -7.57
N ARG A 142 -2.70 -11.03 -8.33
CA ARG A 142 -3.28 -10.00 -9.23
C ARG A 142 -3.86 -8.81 -8.46
N ALA A 143 -4.49 -9.06 -7.32
CA ALA A 143 -5.09 -8.04 -6.48
C ALA A 143 -4.07 -7.22 -5.66
N ALA A 144 -2.87 -7.77 -5.43
CA ALA A 144 -1.83 -7.12 -4.65
C ALA A 144 -1.32 -5.84 -5.32
N THR A 145 -1.23 -4.78 -4.50
CA THR A 145 -0.65 -3.49 -4.89
C THR A 145 0.85 -3.45 -4.58
N VAL A 146 1.55 -2.45 -5.12
CA VAL A 146 2.98 -2.22 -4.81
C VAL A 146 3.19 -2.00 -3.31
N ASP A 147 2.30 -1.26 -2.65
CA ASP A 147 2.39 -0.99 -1.21
C ASP A 147 2.20 -2.26 -0.37
N ASP A 148 1.36 -3.20 -0.80
CA ASP A 148 1.17 -4.49 -0.14
C ASP A 148 2.46 -5.34 -0.21
N TYR A 149 3.12 -5.35 -1.37
CA TYR A 149 4.43 -5.99 -1.54
C TYR A 149 5.51 -5.31 -0.71
N VAL A 150 5.54 -3.98 -0.64
CA VAL A 150 6.50 -3.25 0.20
C VAL A 150 6.28 -3.60 1.67
N ALA A 151 5.04 -3.53 2.15
CA ALA A 151 4.71 -3.88 3.53
C ALA A 151 5.13 -5.31 3.86
N MET A 152 4.80 -6.27 2.99
CA MET A 152 5.21 -7.67 3.13
C MET A 152 6.74 -7.81 3.21
N LEU A 153 7.47 -7.28 2.25
CA LEU A 153 8.93 -7.40 2.19
C LEU A 153 9.63 -6.71 3.38
N THR A 154 9.03 -5.69 3.98
CA THR A 154 9.54 -5.05 5.21
C THR A 154 9.28 -5.86 6.49
N THR A 155 8.38 -6.84 6.46
CA THR A 155 8.07 -7.70 7.63
C THR A 155 8.96 -8.94 7.75
N PHE A 156 9.71 -9.29 6.70
CA PHE A 156 10.61 -10.45 6.71
C PHE A 156 12.00 -10.10 7.25
N ALA A 157 12.57 -11.02 8.05
CA ALA A 157 13.97 -10.97 8.48
C ALA A 157 14.89 -11.58 7.41
N ASN A 158 16.21 -11.31 7.49
CA ASN A 158 17.17 -11.52 6.41
C ASN A 158 17.13 -12.90 5.72
N ASP A 159 17.00 -14.01 6.45
CA ASP A 159 17.03 -15.35 5.85
C ASP A 159 15.73 -15.70 5.13
N ASP A 160 14.57 -15.36 5.72
CA ASP A 160 13.26 -15.57 5.09
C ASP A 160 13.05 -14.65 3.88
N LEU A 161 13.57 -13.42 3.96
CA LEU A 161 13.57 -12.48 2.86
C LEU A 161 14.43 -13.00 1.70
N HIS A 162 15.57 -13.63 1.99
CA HIS A 162 16.46 -14.18 0.96
C HIS A 162 15.76 -15.28 0.16
N ASP A 163 15.15 -16.24 0.85
CA ASP A 163 14.43 -17.36 0.26
C ASP A 163 13.23 -16.88 -0.58
N LEU A 164 12.48 -15.90 -0.08
CA LEU A 164 11.31 -15.36 -0.77
C LEU A 164 11.71 -14.57 -2.04
N LEU A 165 12.75 -13.75 -1.95
CA LEU A 165 13.30 -13.04 -3.10
C LEU A 165 13.85 -14.01 -4.14
N LEU A 166 14.59 -15.04 -3.71
CA LEU A 166 15.14 -16.07 -4.58
C LEU A 166 14.05 -16.79 -5.37
N GLN A 167 12.95 -17.12 -4.70
CA GLN A 167 11.80 -17.78 -5.32
C GLN A 167 11.07 -16.88 -6.31
N CYS A 168 10.79 -15.63 -5.93
CA CYS A 168 10.09 -14.69 -6.81
C CYS A 168 10.91 -14.39 -8.07
N LEU A 169 12.24 -14.28 -7.95
CA LEU A 169 13.15 -14.04 -9.07
C LEU A 169 13.21 -15.17 -10.10
N GLN A 170 12.92 -16.42 -9.71
CA GLN A 170 12.82 -17.54 -10.65
C GLN A 170 11.66 -17.37 -11.63
N TRP A 171 10.60 -16.66 -11.24
CA TRP A 171 9.38 -16.49 -12.04
C TRP A 171 9.35 -15.20 -12.85
N VAL A 172 10.18 -14.21 -12.49
CA VAL A 172 10.29 -12.96 -13.24
C VAL A 172 10.59 -13.15 -14.73
N PRO A 173 11.54 -14.01 -15.17
CA PRO A 173 11.79 -14.20 -16.60
C PRO A 173 10.66 -14.92 -17.34
N ASN A 174 9.90 -15.78 -16.65
CA ASN A 174 8.80 -16.55 -17.21
C ASN A 174 7.58 -16.53 -16.26
N PRO A 175 6.83 -15.41 -16.20
CA PRO A 175 5.71 -15.29 -15.29
C PRO A 175 4.56 -16.19 -15.77
N PRO A 176 3.86 -16.90 -14.86
CA PRO A 176 2.65 -17.63 -15.20
C PRO A 176 1.58 -16.74 -15.82
N GLU A 177 0.67 -17.34 -16.57
CA GLU A 177 -0.30 -16.61 -17.37
C GLU A 177 -1.16 -15.64 -16.55
N GLY A 178 -1.16 -14.38 -16.97
CA GLY A 178 -1.85 -13.28 -16.31
C GLY A 178 -1.28 -12.86 -14.94
N THR A 179 -0.05 -13.23 -14.60
CA THR A 179 0.64 -12.76 -13.37
C THR A 179 1.75 -11.74 -13.64
N ARG A 180 2.03 -11.45 -14.92
CA ARG A 180 3.09 -10.53 -15.36
C ARG A 180 3.05 -9.17 -14.65
N GLU A 181 1.88 -8.54 -14.61
CA GLU A 181 1.72 -7.23 -13.96
C GLU A 181 1.98 -7.30 -12.45
N SER A 182 1.64 -8.42 -11.81
CA SER A 182 1.95 -8.64 -10.39
C SER A 182 3.47 -8.76 -10.14
N MET A 183 4.19 -9.43 -11.06
CA MET A 183 5.65 -9.53 -10.99
C MET A 183 6.33 -8.16 -11.20
N GLU A 184 5.78 -7.31 -12.08
CA GLU A 184 6.26 -5.93 -12.26
C GLU A 184 6.08 -5.10 -10.98
N ARG A 185 4.90 -5.21 -10.33
CA ARG A 185 4.64 -4.55 -9.03
C ARG A 185 5.56 -5.06 -7.93
N PHE A 186 5.86 -6.35 -7.91
CA PHE A 186 6.84 -6.95 -6.99
C PHE A 186 8.25 -6.39 -7.21
N VAL A 187 8.71 -6.31 -8.47
CA VAL A 187 10.01 -5.70 -8.81
C VAL A 187 10.04 -4.22 -8.38
N GLN A 188 8.94 -3.48 -8.59
CA GLN A 188 8.83 -2.10 -8.15
C GLN A 188 8.91 -1.97 -6.62
N ALA A 189 8.27 -2.86 -5.86
CA ALA A 189 8.38 -2.90 -4.41
C ALA A 189 9.82 -3.19 -3.95
N CYS A 190 10.52 -4.10 -4.63
CA CYS A 190 11.94 -4.37 -4.39
C CYS A 190 12.82 -3.11 -4.62
N ARG A 191 12.55 -2.33 -5.68
CA ARG A 191 13.24 -1.05 -5.93
C ARG A 191 13.02 -0.06 -4.79
N ILE A 192 11.78 0.06 -4.32
CA ILE A 192 11.41 0.96 -3.21
C ILE A 192 12.15 0.58 -1.92
N ILE A 193 12.26 -0.71 -1.61
CA ILE A 193 12.98 -1.16 -0.40
C ILE A 193 14.48 -0.97 -0.55
N ALA A 194 15.03 -1.28 -1.73
CA ALA A 194 16.44 -1.10 -2.02
C ALA A 194 16.88 0.39 -1.98
N SER A 195 15.96 1.33 -2.24
CA SER A 195 16.23 2.77 -2.13
C SER A 195 16.00 3.35 -0.73
N ARG A 196 15.17 2.72 0.12
CA ARG A 196 14.76 3.25 1.43
C ARG A 196 15.53 2.73 2.63
N SER A 197 16.10 1.53 2.58
CA SER A 197 16.68 0.88 3.77
C SER A 197 18.19 0.68 3.65
N SER A 198 19.01 1.30 4.51
CA SER A 198 20.46 1.02 4.57
C SER A 198 20.78 -0.37 5.14
N ALA A 199 19.87 -0.94 5.94
CA ALA A 199 20.02 -2.28 6.52
C ALA A 199 19.60 -3.39 5.55
N ASN A 200 18.52 -3.18 4.78
CA ASN A 200 17.96 -4.18 3.86
C ASN A 200 18.27 -3.91 2.39
N CYS A 201 18.99 -2.84 2.00
CA CYS A 201 19.34 -2.59 0.61
C CYS A 201 20.29 -3.64 0.01
N TYR A 202 21.09 -4.29 0.85
CA TYR A 202 22.07 -5.28 0.41
C TYR A 202 21.42 -6.59 -0.05
N ALA A 203 20.33 -7.03 0.58
CA ALA A 203 19.67 -8.30 0.25
C ALA A 203 19.08 -8.31 -1.19
N PRO A 204 18.26 -7.32 -1.62
CA PRO A 204 17.78 -7.23 -3.00
C PRO A 204 18.93 -7.01 -4.00
N ARG A 205 19.87 -6.08 -3.73
CA ARG A 205 20.95 -5.77 -4.67
C ARG A 205 21.88 -6.97 -4.90
N ASN A 206 22.19 -7.76 -3.86
CA ASN A 206 23.02 -8.95 -3.98
C ASN A 206 22.30 -10.08 -4.71
N LEU A 207 21.01 -10.33 -4.41
CA LEU A 207 20.24 -11.40 -5.04
C LEU A 207 19.94 -11.14 -6.52
N PHE A 208 19.49 -9.95 -6.88
CA PHE A 208 19.30 -9.57 -8.29
C PHE A 208 20.64 -9.59 -9.06
N GLY A 209 21.75 -9.34 -8.35
CA GLY A 209 23.11 -9.58 -8.83
C GLY A 209 23.40 -11.01 -9.23
N ARG A 210 23.15 -11.96 -8.32
CA ARG A 210 23.39 -13.38 -8.54
C ARG A 210 22.53 -13.97 -9.66
N TYR A 211 21.30 -13.47 -9.84
CA TYR A 211 20.37 -13.93 -10.88
C TYR A 211 20.53 -13.22 -12.23
N GLN A 212 21.57 -12.39 -12.42
CA GLN A 212 21.83 -11.63 -13.66
C GLN A 212 20.66 -10.72 -14.10
N VAL A 213 19.77 -10.37 -13.17
CA VAL A 213 18.60 -9.51 -13.40
C VAL A 213 18.78 -8.14 -12.75
N ARG A 214 20.03 -7.70 -12.51
CA ARG A 214 20.36 -6.37 -11.96
C ARG A 214 19.71 -5.23 -12.73
N GLN A 215 19.55 -5.39 -14.04
CA GLN A 215 18.86 -4.42 -14.90
C GLN A 215 17.43 -4.12 -14.43
N LEU A 216 16.78 -5.06 -13.73
CA LEU A 216 15.46 -4.83 -13.16
C LEU A 216 15.48 -3.95 -11.92
N LEU A 217 16.63 -3.77 -11.26
CA LEU A 217 16.80 -2.78 -10.19
C LEU A 217 17.27 -1.42 -10.70
N ALA A 218 17.75 -1.33 -11.94
CA ALA A 218 18.00 -0.04 -12.56
C ALA A 218 16.68 0.72 -12.69
N GLU A 219 16.68 2.01 -12.33
CA GLU A 219 15.53 2.86 -12.56
C GLU A 219 15.20 2.84 -14.05
N ALA A 220 13.93 2.61 -14.39
CA ALA A 220 13.49 2.80 -15.77
C ALA A 220 13.89 4.22 -16.18
N PRO A 221 14.51 4.43 -17.36
CA PRO A 221 14.85 5.76 -17.79
C PRO A 221 13.58 6.59 -17.79
N ALA A 222 13.57 7.66 -16.97
CA ALA A 222 12.54 8.67 -17.02
C ALA A 222 12.37 9.10 -18.47
N GLY A 223 11.12 9.14 -18.92
CA GLY A 223 10.75 9.25 -20.32
C GLY A 223 11.58 10.26 -21.10
N THR A 224 11.86 9.90 -22.35
CA THR A 224 12.41 10.75 -23.39
C THR A 224 11.63 12.07 -23.47
N VAL A 225 12.10 13.08 -22.76
CA VAL A 225 11.85 14.47 -23.12
C VAL A 225 12.99 14.84 -24.06
N ALA A 226 12.62 15.10 -25.32
CA ALA A 226 13.52 15.65 -26.31
C ALA A 226 14.21 16.90 -25.75
N GLY A 227 15.53 16.84 -25.66
CA GLY A 227 16.37 17.89 -25.11
C GLY A 227 17.83 17.62 -25.45
N SER A 228 18.17 17.89 -26.71
CA SER A 228 19.51 18.08 -27.25
C SER A 228 20.63 18.23 -26.21
N CYS A 229 21.57 17.27 -26.21
CA CYS A 229 23.00 17.55 -26.08
C CYS A 229 23.76 16.45 -26.83
N VAL A 230 24.14 16.76 -28.07
CA VAL A 230 25.08 15.99 -28.89
C VAL A 230 26.44 15.98 -28.18
N PRO A 231 27.09 14.84 -27.92
CA PRO A 231 28.51 14.85 -27.57
C PRO A 231 29.32 15.02 -28.86
N THR A 232 29.82 16.24 -29.07
CA THR A 232 30.82 16.52 -30.09
C THR A 232 32.07 15.69 -29.79
N ARG A 233 32.46 14.93 -30.81
CA ARG A 233 33.61 14.05 -30.91
C ARG A 233 34.91 14.83 -30.70
N ALA A 234 35.42 14.89 -29.46
CA ALA A 234 36.77 15.33 -29.14
C ALA A 234 37.19 14.88 -27.72
N ALA A 235 37.75 13.67 -27.60
CA ALA A 235 38.73 13.27 -26.59
C ALA A 235 39.01 11.75 -26.73
N VAL A 236 39.46 11.35 -27.93
CA VAL A 236 40.36 10.20 -28.05
C VAL A 236 41.75 10.84 -28.06
N VAL A 237 42.70 10.22 -27.35
CA VAL A 237 44.07 10.67 -27.08
C VAL A 237 44.23 11.54 -25.82
N ALA A 238 44.24 10.89 -24.65
CA ALA A 238 45.12 11.23 -23.52
C ALA A 238 44.87 10.27 -22.35
N ASP A 239 45.18 8.97 -22.50
CA ASP A 239 45.41 8.11 -21.32
C ASP A 239 46.29 6.90 -21.64
N GLU A 240 47.41 7.13 -22.34
CA GLU A 240 48.44 6.10 -22.61
C GLU A 240 49.87 6.60 -22.28
N ALA A 241 50.01 7.62 -21.42
CA ALA A 241 51.32 8.19 -21.07
C ALA A 241 51.57 8.36 -19.56
N SER A 242 50.91 7.58 -18.70
CA SER A 242 51.20 7.56 -17.25
C SER A 242 51.63 6.20 -16.70
N ALA A 243 51.92 5.21 -17.57
CA ALA A 243 52.38 3.87 -17.16
C ALA A 243 53.85 3.57 -17.53
N ALA A 244 54.61 4.54 -18.04
CA ALA A 244 55.99 4.33 -18.52
C ALA A 244 57.07 5.14 -17.76
N ALA A 245 56.75 5.77 -16.63
CA ALA A 245 57.69 6.62 -15.89
C ALA A 245 58.07 6.14 -14.47
N GLU A 246 57.72 4.90 -14.08
CA GLU A 246 58.04 4.36 -12.74
C GLU A 246 58.95 3.12 -12.76
N VAL A 247 59.73 2.94 -13.83
CA VAL A 247 60.71 1.83 -13.98
C VAL A 247 62.17 2.32 -14.17
N ARG A 248 62.47 3.61 -13.93
CA ARG A 248 63.86 4.13 -13.99
C ARG A 248 64.28 4.91 -12.74
N SER A 249 64.14 4.28 -11.58
CA SER A 249 64.72 4.78 -10.31
C SER A 249 65.19 3.65 -9.37
N ARG A 250 65.45 2.45 -9.90
CA ARG A 250 65.91 1.30 -9.11
C ARG A 250 67.18 0.62 -9.62
N ASP A 251 68.04 1.39 -10.29
CA ASP A 251 69.43 1.00 -10.56
C ASP A 251 70.35 2.15 -10.14
N PHE A 252 70.53 2.29 -8.83
CA PHE A 252 71.69 2.95 -8.21
C PHE A 252 71.83 2.38 -6.79
N GLU A 253 72.42 1.18 -6.72
CA GLU A 253 73.42 0.75 -5.74
C GLU A 253 74.12 -0.50 -6.27
#